data_AF-A0ABD1NYA0-F1
#
_entry.id   AF-A0ABD1NYA0-F1
#
_cell.length_a   1.000
_cell.length_b   1.000
_cell.length_c   1.000
_cell.angle_alpha   90.00
_cell.angle_beta   90.00
_cell.angle_gamma   90.00
#
_symmetry.space_group_name_H-M   'P 1'
#
loop_
_entity.id
_entity.type
_entity.pdbx_description
1 polymer ?
#
loop_
_entity_poly.entity_id
_entity_poly.type
_entity_poly.pdbx_seq_one_letter_code
_entity_poly.pdbx_strand_id
1 'polypeptide(L)'
;MAFSSTLVFTVKRREPELVVPTKPTPREIKKLSDIDDQEGFRFQIPLMFFYRNNPSMRGKDPVGVIREGLAKTLVYYYPFAGRIIEGDNRKLMVDCNGKGVLFVEADANVKD
;
A
#
# COMPACT_ATOMS: atom_id res chain seq x y z
N MET A 1 4.96 17.42 37.01
CA MET A 1 4.57 16.83 35.72
C MET A 1 5.39 15.58 35.52
N ALA A 2 4.76 14.40 35.54
CA ALA A 2 5.48 13.15 35.29
C ALA A 2 5.81 13.09 33.80
N PHE A 3 7.09 12.95 33.45
CA PHE A 3 7.48 12.60 32.10
C PHE A 3 6.86 11.24 31.78
N SER A 4 5.97 11.20 30.80
CA SER A 4 5.46 9.95 30.24
C SER A 4 6.67 9.13 29.79
N SER A 5 6.83 7.93 30.36
CA SER A 5 7.89 7.01 29.97
C SER A 5 7.80 6.76 28.46
N THR A 6 8.91 6.90 27.74
CA THR A 6 8.97 6.58 26.31
C THR A 6 8.50 5.14 26.10
N LEU A 7 7.43 4.95 25.31
CA LEU A 7 6.93 3.63 24.96
C LEU A 7 7.94 2.95 24.03
N VAL A 8 8.65 1.94 24.55
CA VAL A 8 9.58 1.12 23.78
C VAL A 8 8.92 -0.22 23.49
N PHE A 9 8.67 -0.51 22.22
CA PHE A 9 8.14 -1.79 21.77
C PHE A 9 8.92 -2.32 20.56
N THR A 10 8.87 -3.63 20.36
CA THR A 10 9.52 -4.28 19.21
C THR A 10 8.49 -4.56 18.14
N VAL A 11 8.83 -4.30 16.87
CA VAL A 11 8.03 -4.66 15.70
C VAL A 11 8.77 -5.74 14.92
N LYS A 12 8.13 -6.89 14.74
CA LYS A 12 8.63 -7.98 13.90
C LYS A 12 7.95 -7.92 12.54
N ARG A 13 8.69 -7.46 11.53
CA ARG A 13 8.21 -7.45 10.14
C ARG A 13 8.32 -8.84 9.53
N ARG A 14 7.33 -9.22 8.73
CA ARG A 14 7.36 -10.40 7.87
C ARG A 14 8.01 -10.04 6.54
N GLU A 15 8.31 -11.08 5.75
CA GLU A 15 8.85 -10.90 4.40
C GLU A 15 7.86 -10.08 3.54
N PRO A 16 8.35 -9.14 2.72
CA PRO A 16 7.50 -8.40 1.80
C PRO A 16 6.92 -9.30 0.71
N GLU A 17 5.66 -9.08 0.38
CA GLU A 17 4.95 -9.78 -0.68
C GLU A 17 4.39 -8.80 -1.71
N LEU A 18 4.16 -9.27 -2.94
CA LEU A 18 3.43 -8.52 -3.95
C LEU A 18 1.98 -8.99 -4.00
N VAL A 19 1.05 -8.07 -3.72
CA VAL A 19 -0.38 -8.29 -3.92
C VAL A 19 -0.76 -7.85 -5.32
N VAL A 20 -1.14 -8.82 -6.15
CA VAL A 20 -1.51 -8.61 -7.55
C VAL A 20 -3.04 -8.54 -7.73
N PRO A 21 -3.56 -7.95 -8.82
CA PRO A 21 -4.98 -7.99 -9.12
C PRO A 21 -5.50 -9.44 -9.22
N THR A 22 -6.68 -9.70 -8.65
CA THR A 22 -7.30 -11.05 -8.68
C THR A 22 -7.75 -11.52 -10.07
N LYS A 23 -7.84 -10.59 -11.03
CA LYS A 23 -8.26 -10.86 -12.41
C LYS A 23 -7.31 -10.18 -13.38
N PRO A 24 -7.19 -10.66 -14.64
CA PRO A 24 -6.47 -9.94 -15.67
C PRO A 24 -6.95 -8.49 -15.80
N THR A 25 -6.01 -7.57 -15.93
CA THR A 25 -6.26 -6.14 -16.13
C THR A 25 -5.67 -5.69 -17.47
N PRO A 26 -6.17 -4.58 -18.06
CA PRO A 26 -5.58 -4.01 -19.27
C PRO A 26 -4.07 -3.81 -19.13
N ARG A 27 -3.34 -4.11 -20.21
CA ARG A 27 -1.89 -3.88 -20.34
C ARG A 27 -1.68 -2.70 -21.28
N GLU A 28 -1.25 -1.58 -20.72
CA GLU A 28 -1.14 -0.32 -21.44
C GLU A 28 -0.18 0.63 -20.73
N ILE A 29 0.26 1.66 -21.44
CA ILE A 29 0.96 2.80 -20.85
C ILE A 29 -0.03 3.95 -20.70
N LYS A 30 -0.27 4.41 -19.48
CA LYS A 30 -1.10 5.59 -19.21
C LYS A 30 -0.24 6.80 -18.95
N LYS A 31 -0.39 7.85 -19.76
CA LYS A 31 0.24 9.15 -19.49
C LYS A 31 -0.45 9.83 -18.31
N LEU A 32 0.34 10.39 -17.39
CA LEU A 32 -0.21 11.23 -16.34
C LEU A 32 -0.68 12.56 -16.95
N SER A 33 -1.75 13.14 -16.38
CA SER A 33 -2.17 14.49 -16.76
C SER A 33 -1.11 15.51 -16.36
N ASP A 34 -1.23 16.75 -16.86
CA ASP A 34 -0.27 17.80 -16.48
C ASP A 34 -0.43 18.22 -15.02
N ILE A 35 -1.60 18.00 -14.41
CA ILE A 35 -1.83 18.21 -12.98
C ILE A 35 -1.07 17.16 -12.15
N ASP A 36 -1.11 15.90 -12.58
CA ASP A 36 -0.51 14.77 -11.85
C ASP A 36 1.02 14.68 -12.01
N ASP A 37 1.57 15.28 -13.07
CA ASP A 37 2.99 15.19 -13.44
C ASP A 37 3.88 16.27 -12.80
N GLN A 38 3.28 17.18 -12.02
CA GLN A 38 3.99 18.26 -11.32
C GLN A 38 5.11 17.70 -10.44
N GLU A 39 6.31 18.26 -10.57
CA GLU A 39 7.49 17.80 -9.80
C GLU A 39 7.27 17.81 -8.29
N GLY A 40 6.50 18.80 -7.80
CA GLY A 40 6.15 18.93 -6.39
C GLY A 40 5.38 17.74 -5.83
N PHE A 41 4.73 16.91 -6.67
CA PHE A 41 3.97 15.72 -6.24
C PHE A 41 4.73 14.41 -6.38
N ARG A 42 6.00 14.42 -6.81
CA ARG A 42 6.80 13.22 -7.07
C ARG A 42 7.39 12.63 -5.78
N PHE A 43 6.54 12.34 -4.79
CA PHE A 43 6.92 11.75 -3.51
C PHE A 43 5.87 10.75 -3.00
N GLN A 44 6.24 9.92 -2.03
CA GLN A 44 5.32 8.98 -1.38
C GLN A 44 4.68 9.65 -0.17
N ILE A 45 3.34 9.64 -0.08
CA ILE A 45 2.60 10.18 1.07
C ILE A 45 2.42 9.06 2.10
N PRO A 46 3.06 9.13 3.29
CA PRO A 46 2.85 8.14 4.34
C PRO A 46 1.53 8.43 5.07
N LEU A 47 0.62 7.45 5.12
CA LEU A 47 -0.63 7.51 5.87
C LEU A 47 -0.69 6.37 6.89
N MET A 48 -1.21 6.66 8.08
CA MET A 48 -1.45 5.67 9.14
C MET A 48 -2.93 5.68 9.54
N PHE A 49 -3.54 4.50 9.53
CA PHE A 49 -4.93 4.29 9.94
C PHE A 49 -4.94 3.38 11.16
N PHE A 50 -5.55 3.84 12.26
CA PHE A 50 -5.65 3.09 13.50
C PHE A 50 -7.06 2.54 13.67
N TYR A 51 -7.16 1.24 13.93
CA TYR A 51 -8.41 0.55 14.17
C TYR A 51 -8.39 -0.02 15.59
N ARG A 52 -9.43 0.23 16.38
CA ARG A 52 -9.56 -0.33 17.72
C ARG A 52 -9.84 -1.83 17.63
N ASN A 53 -9.31 -2.58 18.60
CA ASN A 53 -9.64 -4.00 18.75
C ASN A 53 -11.17 -4.15 18.93
N ASN A 54 -11.77 -5.03 18.13
CA ASN A 54 -13.20 -5.36 18.21
C ASN A 54 -13.36 -6.80 18.70
N PRO A 55 -13.90 -7.04 19.90
CA PRO A 55 -14.09 -8.38 20.44
C PRO A 55 -14.88 -9.33 19.54
N SER A 56 -15.82 -8.83 18.72
CA SER A 56 -16.59 -9.67 17.80
C SER A 56 -15.79 -10.16 16.59
N MET A 57 -14.60 -9.59 16.35
CA MET A 57 -13.67 -9.97 15.30
C MET A 57 -12.55 -10.89 15.82
N ARG A 58 -12.65 -11.35 17.07
CA ARG A 58 -11.68 -12.27 17.67
C ARG A 58 -11.52 -13.53 16.82
N GLY A 59 -10.28 -13.92 16.55
CA GLY A 59 -9.93 -15.09 15.75
C GLY A 59 -10.03 -14.88 14.23
N LYS A 60 -10.47 -13.71 13.76
CA LYS A 60 -10.36 -13.35 12.34
C LYS A 60 -8.99 -12.75 12.06
N ASP A 61 -8.38 -13.15 10.97
CA ASP A 61 -7.11 -12.59 10.51
C ASP A 61 -7.37 -11.30 9.71
N PRO A 62 -7.03 -10.11 10.25
CA PRO A 62 -7.18 -8.85 9.51
C PRO A 62 -6.23 -8.79 8.31
N VAL A 63 -5.07 -9.47 8.37
CA VAL A 63 -4.08 -9.44 7.29
C VAL A 63 -4.65 -10.10 6.04
N GLY A 64 -5.19 -11.31 6.16
CA GLY A 64 -5.89 -12.01 5.08
C GLY A 64 -7.00 -11.19 4.45
N VAL A 65 -7.86 -10.57 5.28
CA VAL A 65 -8.97 -9.73 4.81
C VAL A 65 -8.49 -8.52 4.03
N ILE A 66 -7.47 -7.80 4.53
CA ILE A 66 -6.91 -6.63 3.85
C ILE A 66 -6.22 -7.05 2.54
N ARG A 67 -5.44 -8.13 2.57
CA ARG A 67 -4.73 -8.67 1.40
C ARG A 67 -5.72 -9.03 0.29
N GLU A 68 -6.78 -9.76 0.61
CA GLU A 68 -7.83 -10.14 -0.33
C GLU A 68 -8.60 -8.92 -0.87
N GLY A 69 -8.97 -8.00 0.03
CA GLY A 69 -9.66 -6.76 -0.34
C GLY A 69 -8.83 -5.88 -1.29
N LEU A 70 -7.53 -5.77 -1.04
CA LEU A 70 -6.59 -5.06 -1.90
C LEU A 70 -6.48 -5.71 -3.28
N ALA A 71 -6.29 -7.03 -3.35
CA ALA A 71 -6.19 -7.77 -4.60
C ALA A 71 -7.46 -7.63 -5.47
N LYS A 72 -8.64 -7.58 -4.87
CA LYS A 72 -9.91 -7.33 -5.57
C LYS A 72 -10.02 -5.87 -6.04
N THR A 73 -9.65 -4.93 -5.18
CA THR A 73 -9.66 -3.48 -5.49
C THR A 73 -8.74 -3.15 -6.67
N LEU A 74 -7.56 -3.78 -6.74
CA LEU A 74 -6.60 -3.57 -7.83
C LEU A 74 -7.10 -4.00 -9.21
N VAL A 75 -8.22 -4.74 -9.32
CA VAL A 75 -8.85 -4.99 -10.63
C VAL A 75 -9.45 -3.69 -11.19
N TYR A 76 -10.10 -2.90 -10.33
CA TYR A 76 -10.74 -1.64 -10.71
C TYR A 76 -9.73 -0.49 -10.77
N TYR A 77 -8.73 -0.52 -9.88
CA TYR A 77 -7.68 0.48 -9.74
C TYR A 77 -6.33 -0.03 -10.27
N TYR A 78 -6.35 -0.76 -11.39
CA TYR A 78 -5.19 -1.47 -11.93
C TYR A 78 -3.94 -0.63 -12.22
N PRO A 79 -4.00 0.70 -12.49
CA PRO A 79 -2.77 1.49 -12.61
C PRO A 79 -1.90 1.45 -11.35
N PHE A 80 -2.50 1.29 -10.15
CA PHE A 80 -1.74 1.15 -8.90
C PHE A 80 -0.92 -0.13 -8.83
N ALA A 81 -1.31 -1.17 -9.57
CA ALA A 81 -0.52 -2.41 -9.70
C ALA A 81 0.59 -2.30 -10.76
N GLY A 82 0.76 -1.15 -11.40
CA GLY A 82 1.76 -0.88 -12.43
C GLY A 82 3.10 -0.38 -11.89
N ARG A 83 3.90 0.24 -12.76
CA ARG A 83 5.14 0.93 -12.39
C ARG A 83 5.17 2.31 -13.02
N ILE A 84 5.60 3.31 -12.25
CA ILE A 84 5.88 4.63 -12.80
C ILE A 84 7.12 4.49 -13.70
N ILE A 85 7.02 5.05 -14.90
CA ILE A 85 8.11 5.15 -15.87
C ILE A 85 8.22 6.61 -16.33
N GLU A 86 9.42 7.03 -16.69
CA GLU A 86 9.70 8.36 -17.22
C GLU A 86 9.94 8.26 -18.73
N GLY A 87 9.25 9.09 -19.51
CA GLY A 87 9.43 9.20 -20.96
C GLY A 87 10.14 10.50 -21.36
N ASP A 88 9.97 10.89 -22.61
CA ASP A 88 10.56 12.13 -23.15
C ASP A 88 10.14 13.36 -22.33
N ASN A 89 11.05 14.32 -22.22
CA ASN A 89 10.87 15.56 -21.43
C ASN A 89 10.47 15.31 -19.97
N ARG A 90 10.88 14.18 -19.40
CA ARG A 90 10.61 13.79 -18.01
C ARG A 90 9.13 13.58 -17.69
N LYS A 91 8.30 13.34 -18.72
CA LYS A 91 6.87 13.06 -18.57
C LYS A 91 6.67 11.73 -17.86
N LEU A 92 5.99 11.73 -16.71
CA LEU A 92 5.66 10.51 -16.01
C LEU A 92 4.47 9.78 -16.65
N MET A 93 4.58 8.47 -16.69
CA MET A 93 3.56 7.55 -17.18
C MET A 93 3.49 6.33 -16.26
N VAL A 94 2.41 5.57 -16.35
CA VAL A 94 2.25 4.31 -15.64
C VAL A 94 2.25 3.17 -16.64
N ASP A 95 3.27 2.30 -16.56
CA ASP A 95 3.23 0.98 -17.17
C ASP A 95 2.29 0.08 -16.36
N CYS A 96 1.07 -0.10 -16.87
CA CYS A 96 0.02 -0.91 -16.26
C CYS A 96 0.31 -2.41 -16.47
N ASN A 97 1.39 -2.89 -15.84
CA ASN A 97 1.91 -4.25 -15.99
C ASN A 97 1.45 -5.24 -14.90
N GLY A 98 0.46 -4.86 -14.08
CA GLY A 98 -0.17 -5.76 -13.11
C GLY A 98 0.80 -6.47 -12.15
N LYS A 99 2.02 -5.96 -11.96
CA LYS A 99 3.04 -6.53 -11.06
C LYS A 99 2.65 -6.41 -9.58
N GLY A 100 1.57 -5.71 -9.28
CA GLY A 100 1.03 -5.60 -7.92
C GLY A 100 1.75 -4.57 -7.07
N VAL A 101 1.31 -4.49 -5.82
CA VAL A 101 1.77 -3.54 -4.80
C VAL A 101 2.47 -4.27 -3.66
N LEU A 102 3.45 -3.62 -3.05
CA LEU A 102 4.18 -4.16 -1.90
C LEU A 102 3.26 -4.21 -0.68
N PHE A 103 3.18 -5.37 -0.04
CA PHE A 103 2.43 -5.60 1.19
C PHE A 103 3.37 -6.21 2.23
N VAL A 104 3.40 -5.64 3.44
CA VAL A 104 4.28 -6.10 4.52
C VAL A 104 3.46 -6.21 5.80
N GLU A 105 3.30 -7.43 6.28
CA GLU A 105 2.73 -7.73 7.59
C GLU A 105 3.76 -7.46 8.69
N ALA A 106 3.30 -7.01 9.85
CA ALA A 106 4.15 -6.86 11.02
C ALA A 106 3.36 -7.06 12.33
N ASP A 107 4.01 -7.68 13.31
CA ASP A 107 3.51 -7.85 14.67
C ASP A 107 4.24 -6.88 15.60
N ALA A 108 3.50 -6.11 16.41
CA ALA A 108 4.07 -5.21 17.41
C ALA A 108 3.85 -5.77 18.82
N ASN A 109 4.92 -5.95 19.59
CA ASN A 109 4.83 -6.34 21.00
C ASN A 109 4.68 -5.10 21.88
N VAL A 110 3.47 -4.55 21.91
CA VAL A 110 3.12 -3.42 22.77
C VAL A 110 2.72 -3.99 24.14
N LYS A 111 3.41 -3.56 25.20
CA LYS A 111 3.00 -3.87 26.57
C LYS A 111 1.88 -2.90 26.96
N ASP A 112 0.76 -3.45 27.43
CA ASP A 112 -0.31 -2.67 28.08
C ASP A 112 0.15 -2.09 29.42
#